data_AF-A0A7U2FGD0-F1
#
_entry.id   AF-A0A7U2FGD0-F1
#
_cell.length_a   1.000
_cell.length_b   1.000
_cell.length_c   1.000
_cell.angle_alpha   90.00
_cell.angle_beta   90.00
_cell.angle_gamma   90.00
#
_symmetry.space_group_name_H-M   'P 1'
#
loop_
_entity.id
_entity.type
_entity.pdbx_description
1 polymer ?
#
loop_
_entity_poly.entity_id
_entity_poly.type
_entity_poly.pdbx_seq_one_letter_code
_entity_poly.pdbx_strand_id
1 'polypeptide(L)'
;MLASRKRPTPLLCTLTLILIVLFYHSNNANSIYQHWSTTVDSRPVQIPANSTLGFGAVVVISKEGSDRRHALLQSANVTDVNLTIPKQPAWTEGDLQRFINGQEDAQRGSILAWLGHRNALQWFLDSGLETALVLEDDVDWDIRLRSVQIPLAASAVRQLLPAPPAPRSFRFGHHAKNDTNYWGDHKDWDLLYLGHCGDYFEEVTEQGPRLDKHYNLTNMPHIQYRDPTLPPPSDLHPFTQTLFDTMSIPAHTRVIHRSKFPLCSFGYALTRPAAQRLLDDLAPPKLTKGGPRAFDVALLNSCRKGAKTPSPTPAQGNPVPHPNPELRHKYASPGLRCWTLNSELFHHMPGPSLIDEIGTESGEGPGVPPVDLAGQAQVVYRNETTNIDCGFWSGAFGFDEDDTERLRFLQEHVGRRGKCLKDDREEDEVDAIQAIEETTTQKPMFRHTTRSI
;
A
#
# COMPACT_ATOMS: atom_id res chain seq x y z
N MET A 1 38.42 -68.37 -18.38
CA MET A 1 38.36 -66.95 -18.83
C MET A 1 37.61 -66.16 -17.77
N LEU A 2 38.31 -65.33 -17.00
CA LEU A 2 37.73 -64.55 -15.90
C LEU A 2 37.11 -63.26 -16.46
N ALA A 3 35.80 -63.09 -16.25
CA ALA A 3 35.06 -61.90 -16.65
C ALA A 3 35.54 -60.68 -15.85
N SER A 4 36.04 -59.66 -16.54
CA SER A 4 36.46 -58.39 -15.94
C SER A 4 35.24 -57.61 -15.46
N ARG A 5 35.00 -57.65 -14.15
CA ARG A 5 33.96 -56.89 -13.45
C ARG A 5 34.37 -55.41 -13.43
N LYS A 6 33.81 -54.61 -14.36
CA LYS A 6 34.03 -53.15 -14.40
C LYS A 6 33.58 -52.55 -13.06
N ARG A 7 34.52 -51.98 -12.30
CA ARG A 7 34.25 -51.33 -11.01
C ARG A 7 33.47 -50.02 -11.26
N PRO A 8 32.36 -49.75 -10.55
CA PRO A 8 31.55 -48.53 -10.74
C PRO A 8 32.16 -47.28 -10.10
N THR A 9 33.43 -47.36 -9.68
CA THR A 9 34.17 -46.27 -9.03
C THR A 9 34.17 -44.95 -9.80
N PRO A 10 34.30 -44.88 -11.15
CA PRO A 10 34.26 -43.58 -11.82
C PRO A 10 32.88 -42.93 -11.76
N LEU A 11 31.79 -43.73 -11.72
CA LEU A 11 30.42 -43.22 -11.66
C LEU A 11 30.07 -42.63 -10.29
N LEU A 12 30.60 -43.25 -9.22
CA LEU A 12 30.43 -42.75 -7.85
C LEU A 12 31.21 -41.45 -7.63
N CYS A 13 32.41 -41.32 -8.20
CA CYS A 13 33.20 -40.09 -8.14
C CYS A 13 32.54 -38.93 -8.89
N THR A 14 31.93 -39.18 -10.06
CA THR A 14 31.21 -38.12 -10.78
C THR A 14 29.95 -37.68 -10.05
N LEU A 15 29.17 -38.60 -9.48
CA LEU A 15 27.98 -38.28 -8.69
C LEU A 15 28.31 -37.46 -7.43
N THR A 16 29.38 -37.80 -6.72
CA THR A 16 29.83 -37.02 -5.55
C THR A 16 30.30 -35.62 -5.95
N LEU A 17 31.02 -35.49 -7.07
CA LEU A 17 31.45 -34.17 -7.56
C LEU A 17 30.26 -33.29 -7.96
N ILE A 18 29.23 -33.86 -8.60
CA ILE A 18 27.99 -33.15 -8.94
C ILE A 18 27.26 -32.68 -7.67
N LEU A 19 27.14 -33.54 -6.66
CA LEU A 19 26.49 -33.17 -5.39
C LEU A 19 27.24 -32.06 -4.64
N ILE A 20 28.58 -32.09 -4.66
CA ILE A 20 29.41 -31.03 -4.06
C ILE A 20 29.21 -29.71 -4.80
N VAL A 21 29.17 -29.72 -6.14
CA VAL A 21 28.92 -28.52 -6.96
C VAL A 21 27.52 -27.97 -6.71
N LEU A 22 26.49 -28.83 -6.66
CA LEU A 22 25.11 -28.42 -6.35
C LEU A 22 24.99 -27.84 -4.93
N PHE A 23 25.62 -28.47 -3.94
CA PHE A 23 25.63 -27.98 -2.56
C PHE A 23 26.38 -26.65 -2.43
N TYR A 24 27.50 -26.48 -3.15
CA TYR A 24 28.25 -25.22 -3.17
C TYR A 24 27.45 -24.10 -3.85
N HIS A 25 26.72 -24.41 -4.93
CA HIS A 25 25.85 -23.45 -5.59
C HIS A 25 24.59 -23.12 -4.77
N SER A 26 23.98 -24.08 -4.07
CA SER A 26 22.82 -23.82 -3.22
C SER A 26 23.19 -23.02 -1.97
N ASN A 27 24.32 -23.33 -1.33
CA ASN A 27 24.81 -22.55 -0.19
C ASN A 27 25.29 -21.16 -0.60
N ASN A 28 25.92 -21.00 -1.77
CA ASN A 28 26.25 -19.66 -2.28
C ASN A 28 25.00 -18.88 -2.68
N ALA A 29 23.96 -19.51 -3.25
CA ALA A 29 22.71 -18.80 -3.54
C ALA A 29 22.04 -18.30 -2.26
N ASN A 30 22.01 -19.12 -1.20
CA ASN A 30 21.43 -18.74 0.09
C ASN A 30 22.29 -17.69 0.82
N SER A 31 23.62 -17.83 0.78
CA SER A 31 24.58 -16.87 1.33
C SER A 31 24.52 -15.53 0.59
N ILE A 32 24.40 -15.53 -0.75
CA ILE A 32 24.18 -14.33 -1.55
C ILE A 32 22.82 -13.72 -1.22
N TYR A 33 21.74 -14.50 -1.09
CA TYR A 33 20.43 -13.96 -0.72
C TYR A 33 20.46 -13.29 0.68
N GLN A 34 21.11 -13.95 1.64
CA GLN A 34 21.34 -13.41 2.99
C GLN A 34 22.29 -12.20 2.99
N HIS A 35 23.33 -12.19 2.16
CA HIS A 35 24.22 -11.04 2.01
C HIS A 35 23.53 -9.87 1.33
N TRP A 36 22.68 -10.11 0.34
CA TRP A 36 21.87 -9.08 -0.30
C TRP A 36 20.81 -8.53 0.66
N SER A 37 20.26 -9.33 1.57
CA SER A 37 19.36 -8.81 2.62
C SER A 37 20.11 -8.05 3.73
N THR A 38 21.41 -8.33 3.97
CA THR A 38 22.20 -7.62 4.99
C THR A 38 22.96 -6.39 4.48
N THR A 39 23.32 -6.30 3.19
CA THR A 39 23.83 -5.03 2.62
C THR A 39 22.75 -3.96 2.46
N VAL A 40 21.47 -4.32 2.59
CA VAL A 40 20.31 -3.41 2.58
C VAL A 40 20.25 -2.49 3.81
N ASP A 41 21.02 -2.75 4.86
CA ASP A 41 21.13 -1.87 6.03
C ASP A 41 22.10 -0.68 5.83
N SER A 42 22.76 -0.57 4.67
CA SER A 42 23.48 0.65 4.29
C SER A 42 22.52 1.69 3.70
N ARG A 43 21.63 2.19 4.57
CA ARG A 43 20.61 3.21 4.31
C ARG A 43 21.22 4.44 3.57
N PRO A 44 20.78 4.81 2.35
CA PRO A 44 20.60 6.23 2.10
C PRO A 44 19.61 6.70 3.17
N VAL A 45 19.95 7.76 3.91
CA VAL A 45 19.06 8.38 4.91
C VAL A 45 17.65 8.44 4.33
N GLN A 46 16.70 7.70 4.92
CA GLN A 46 15.32 7.71 4.45
C GLN A 46 14.76 9.08 4.80
N ILE A 47 14.71 9.97 3.81
CA ILE A 47 14.29 11.35 3.99
C ILE A 47 12.80 11.33 4.35
N PRO A 48 12.40 11.93 5.50
CA PRO A 48 10.98 12.07 5.86
C PRO A 48 10.19 12.67 4.70
N ALA A 49 8.96 12.21 4.52
CA ALA A 49 8.13 12.73 3.44
C ALA A 49 7.84 14.23 3.68
N ASN A 50 7.56 14.98 2.62
CA ASN A 50 7.04 16.35 2.77
C ASN A 50 5.57 16.31 3.22
N SER A 51 4.93 17.48 3.38
CA SER A 51 3.52 17.57 3.78
C SER A 51 2.54 16.99 2.76
N THR A 52 2.96 16.73 1.52
CA THR A 52 2.16 16.04 0.49
C THR A 52 2.58 14.59 0.30
N LEU A 53 3.32 14.02 1.26
CA LEU A 53 3.77 12.63 1.30
C LEU A 53 4.58 12.20 0.06
N GLY A 54 5.25 13.15 -0.60
CA GLY A 54 6.03 12.92 -1.82
C GLY A 54 5.22 12.98 -3.13
N PHE A 55 3.94 13.34 -3.08
CA PHE A 55 3.07 13.55 -4.24
C PHE A 55 2.87 15.03 -4.55
N GLY A 56 2.28 15.34 -5.71
CA GLY A 56 1.89 16.71 -6.04
C GLY A 56 0.81 17.28 -5.11
N ALA A 57 -0.14 16.44 -4.69
CA ALA A 57 -1.15 16.77 -3.67
C ALA A 57 -1.68 15.50 -2.97
N VAL A 58 -2.20 15.67 -1.76
CA VAL A 58 -3.08 14.69 -1.11
C VAL A 58 -4.51 15.21 -1.24
N VAL A 59 -5.32 14.54 -2.06
CA VAL A 59 -6.68 14.91 -2.41
C VAL A 59 -7.65 14.04 -1.63
N VAL A 60 -8.61 14.65 -0.95
CA VAL A 60 -9.59 13.93 -0.14
C VAL A 60 -10.98 14.08 -0.76
N ILE A 61 -11.71 12.98 -0.83
CA ILE A 61 -13.10 12.94 -1.26
C ILE A 61 -13.97 13.05 -0.01
N SER A 62 -14.52 14.24 0.20
CA SER A 62 -15.42 14.52 1.33
C SER A 62 -16.52 15.46 0.88
N LYS A 63 -17.77 15.19 1.28
CA LYS A 63 -18.91 16.10 1.02
C LYS A 63 -18.82 17.34 1.93
N GLU A 64 -19.42 18.44 1.48
CA GLU A 64 -19.60 19.62 2.32
C GLU A 64 -20.46 19.25 3.54
N GLY A 65 -20.02 19.59 4.75
CA GLY A 65 -20.70 19.20 5.99
C GLY A 65 -20.55 17.74 6.41
N SER A 66 -19.57 16.98 5.89
CA SER A 66 -19.27 15.63 6.40
C SER A 66 -18.79 15.69 7.85
N ASP A 67 -19.42 14.92 8.75
CA ASP A 67 -19.03 14.84 10.17
C ASP A 67 -17.62 14.23 10.37
N ARG A 68 -17.16 13.44 9.40
CA ARG A 68 -15.83 12.79 9.40
C ARG A 68 -14.70 13.77 9.14
N ARG A 69 -15.00 14.90 8.48
CA ARG A 69 -13.99 15.87 8.01
C ARG A 69 -13.22 16.53 9.14
N HIS A 70 -13.87 16.79 10.28
CA HIS A 70 -13.21 17.45 11.41
C HIS A 70 -12.08 16.56 11.98
N ALA A 71 -12.40 15.30 12.30
CA ALA A 71 -11.42 14.35 12.81
C ALA A 71 -10.26 14.13 11.82
N LEU A 72 -10.56 13.97 10.53
CA LEU A 72 -9.55 13.85 9.48
C LEU A 72 -8.58 15.04 9.44
N LEU A 73 -9.10 16.27 9.54
CA LEU A 73 -8.29 17.49 9.57
C LEU A 73 -7.43 17.58 10.84
N GLN A 74 -7.94 17.12 11.99
CA GLN A 74 -7.13 17.02 13.20
C GLN A 74 -5.96 16.05 13.01
N SER A 75 -6.21 14.85 12.48
CA SER A 75 -5.16 13.87 12.18
C SER A 75 -4.09 14.45 11.27
N ALA A 76 -4.51 15.18 10.23
CA ALA A 76 -3.61 15.81 9.28
C ALA A 76 -2.80 16.96 9.89
N ASN A 77 -3.42 17.77 10.75
CA ASN A 77 -2.74 18.84 11.47
C ASN A 77 -1.69 18.29 12.44
N VAL A 78 -1.97 17.19 13.14
CA VAL A 78 -1.01 16.54 14.05
C VAL A 78 0.18 15.96 13.30
N THR A 79 -0.02 15.39 12.10
CA THR A 79 1.06 14.75 11.31
C THR A 79 1.73 15.67 10.28
N ASP A 80 1.37 16.96 10.26
CA ASP A 80 1.81 17.94 9.25
C ASP A 80 1.51 17.50 7.80
N VAL A 81 0.36 16.86 7.56
CA VAL A 81 -0.10 16.45 6.22
C VAL A 81 -1.03 17.52 5.65
N ASN A 82 -0.73 17.99 4.44
CA ASN A 82 -1.53 18.98 3.74
C ASN A 82 -2.59 18.31 2.87
N LEU A 83 -3.85 18.40 3.29
CA LEU A 83 -4.99 17.85 2.57
C LEU A 83 -5.65 18.91 1.68
N THR A 84 -5.95 18.53 0.45
CA THR A 84 -6.80 19.29 -0.46
C THR A 84 -8.15 18.60 -0.58
N ILE A 85 -9.24 19.30 -0.27
CA ILE A 85 -10.60 18.76 -0.35
C ILE A 85 -11.37 19.53 -1.43
N PRO A 86 -11.42 19.04 -2.68
CA PRO A 86 -12.19 19.67 -3.75
C PRO A 86 -13.67 19.71 -3.38
N LYS A 87 -14.33 20.84 -3.69
CA LYS A 87 -15.77 20.97 -3.47
C LYS A 87 -16.51 19.92 -4.30
N GLN A 88 -17.35 19.13 -3.64
CA GLN A 88 -18.21 18.15 -4.30
C GLN A 88 -19.47 18.84 -4.85
N PRO A 89 -19.84 18.61 -6.13
CA PRO A 89 -21.09 19.11 -6.68
C PRO A 89 -22.30 18.50 -5.98
N ALA A 90 -23.41 19.24 -5.96
CA ALA A 90 -24.72 18.68 -5.66
C ALA A 90 -25.22 17.91 -6.89
N TRP A 91 -25.07 16.59 -6.89
CA TRP A 91 -25.51 15.72 -7.98
C TRP A 91 -27.04 15.64 -8.03
N THR A 92 -27.61 15.95 -9.19
CA THR A 92 -29.06 15.94 -9.39
C THR A 92 -29.57 14.53 -9.67
N GLU A 93 -30.87 14.32 -9.53
CA GLU A 93 -31.49 13.05 -9.95
C GLU A 93 -31.27 12.79 -11.45
N GLY A 94 -31.23 13.85 -12.28
CA GLY A 94 -30.89 13.72 -13.69
C GLY A 94 -29.46 13.23 -13.95
N ASP A 95 -28.50 13.60 -13.10
CA ASP A 95 -27.12 13.08 -13.18
C ASP A 95 -27.09 11.58 -12.87
N LEU A 96 -27.81 11.18 -11.83
CA LEU A 96 -27.91 9.77 -11.42
C LEU A 96 -28.59 8.94 -12.49
N GLN A 97 -29.72 9.37 -13.05
CA GLN A 97 -30.41 8.64 -14.11
C GLN A 97 -29.55 8.50 -15.39
N ARG A 98 -28.77 9.54 -15.74
CA ARG A 98 -27.78 9.43 -16.84
C ARG A 98 -26.68 8.41 -16.52
N PHE A 99 -26.22 8.36 -15.27
CA PHE A 99 -25.22 7.39 -14.84
C PHE A 99 -25.80 5.95 -14.85
N ILE A 100 -27.00 5.77 -14.29
CA ILE A 100 -27.72 4.49 -14.26
C ILE A 100 -27.88 3.93 -15.67
N ASN A 101 -28.17 4.79 -16.66
CA ASN A 101 -28.21 4.42 -18.07
C ASN A 101 -29.12 3.19 -18.32
N GLY A 102 -30.28 3.19 -17.66
CA GLY A 102 -31.28 2.12 -17.73
C GLY A 102 -30.81 0.76 -17.21
N GLN A 103 -29.70 0.68 -16.47
CA GLN A 103 -29.23 -0.58 -15.88
C GLN A 103 -29.95 -0.87 -14.56
N GLU A 104 -30.27 -2.13 -14.35
CA GLU A 104 -30.75 -2.67 -13.08
C GLU A 104 -29.60 -2.76 -12.06
N ASP A 105 -29.93 -2.99 -10.79
CA ASP A 105 -29.02 -3.13 -9.64
C ASP A 105 -28.09 -1.92 -9.42
N ALA A 106 -28.60 -0.72 -9.70
CA ALA A 106 -27.88 0.52 -9.46
C ALA A 106 -28.09 0.97 -8.01
N GLN A 107 -27.01 1.04 -7.23
CA GLN A 107 -27.02 1.54 -5.87
C GLN A 107 -26.71 3.03 -5.85
N ARG A 108 -27.55 3.82 -5.18
CA ARG A 108 -27.41 5.29 -5.17
C ARG A 108 -26.09 5.73 -4.54
N GLY A 109 -25.75 5.16 -3.39
CA GLY A 109 -24.50 5.47 -2.67
C GLY A 109 -23.26 5.18 -3.53
N SER A 110 -23.23 4.02 -4.19
CA SER A 110 -22.11 3.60 -5.06
C SER A 110 -21.91 4.54 -6.26
N ILE A 111 -22.99 5.07 -6.84
CA ILE A 111 -22.92 6.07 -7.92
C ILE A 111 -22.38 7.40 -7.38
N LEU A 112 -22.87 7.87 -6.24
CA LEU A 112 -22.42 9.13 -5.64
C LEU A 112 -20.94 9.08 -5.25
N ALA A 113 -20.48 7.95 -4.68
CA ALA A 113 -19.07 7.71 -4.42
C ALA A 113 -18.25 7.80 -5.72
N TRP A 114 -18.69 7.10 -6.77
CA TRP A 114 -18.03 7.15 -8.08
C TRP A 114 -17.93 8.57 -8.65
N LEU A 115 -19.02 9.33 -8.61
CA LEU A 115 -19.03 10.72 -9.04
C LEU A 115 -18.08 11.59 -8.18
N GLY A 116 -17.99 11.30 -6.88
CA GLY A 116 -17.04 11.94 -5.96
C GLY A 116 -15.57 11.73 -6.34
N HIS A 117 -15.19 10.47 -6.60
CA HIS A 117 -13.85 10.15 -7.11
C HIS A 117 -13.58 10.82 -8.45
N ARG A 118 -14.54 10.80 -9.39
CA ARG A 118 -14.37 11.46 -10.68
C ARG A 118 -14.18 12.97 -10.56
N ASN A 119 -14.90 13.63 -9.66
CA ASN A 119 -14.71 15.05 -9.39
C ASN A 119 -13.31 15.36 -8.84
N ALA A 120 -12.81 14.54 -7.91
CA ALA A 120 -11.45 14.67 -7.39
C ALA A 120 -10.38 14.43 -8.48
N LEU A 121 -10.58 13.44 -9.34
CA LEU A 121 -9.68 13.18 -10.48
C LEU A 121 -9.71 14.33 -11.50
N GLN A 122 -10.87 14.92 -11.77
CA GLN A 122 -10.99 16.06 -12.67
C GLN A 122 -10.26 17.28 -12.09
N TRP A 123 -10.46 17.58 -10.81
CA TRP A 123 -9.70 18.62 -10.11
C TRP A 123 -8.18 18.39 -10.22
N PHE A 124 -7.72 17.14 -10.02
CA PHE A 124 -6.31 16.78 -10.17
C PHE A 124 -5.81 17.07 -11.58
N LEU A 125 -6.57 16.71 -12.63
CA LEU A 125 -6.18 17.06 -14.00
C LEU A 125 -6.14 18.58 -14.21
N ASP A 126 -7.10 19.33 -13.71
CA ASP A 126 -7.15 20.79 -13.89
C ASP A 126 -6.02 21.52 -13.14
N SER A 127 -5.48 20.92 -12.07
CA SER A 127 -4.40 21.51 -11.25
C SER A 127 -3.03 21.62 -11.93
N GLY A 128 -2.80 20.87 -13.02
CA GLY A 128 -1.47 20.77 -13.66
C GLY A 128 -0.43 19.92 -12.90
N LEU A 129 -0.76 19.32 -11.75
CA LEU A 129 0.13 18.45 -10.96
C LEU A 129 0.41 17.09 -11.65
N GLU A 130 1.57 16.48 -11.43
CA GLU A 130 1.94 15.21 -12.09
C GLU A 130 1.47 13.94 -11.35
N THR A 131 1.32 14.02 -10.02
CA THR A 131 0.83 12.93 -9.17
C THR A 131 -0.10 13.44 -8.09
N ALA A 132 -1.03 12.60 -7.66
CA ALA A 132 -1.86 12.84 -6.49
C ALA A 132 -2.03 11.54 -5.71
N LEU A 133 -2.11 11.66 -4.38
CA LEU A 133 -2.69 10.63 -3.51
C LEU A 133 -4.15 10.99 -3.28
N VAL A 134 -5.07 10.10 -3.63
CA VAL A 134 -6.51 10.26 -3.37
C VAL A 134 -6.88 9.45 -2.14
N LEU A 135 -7.57 10.06 -1.19
CA LEU A 135 -8.06 9.44 0.05
C LEU A 135 -9.59 9.63 0.19
N GLU A 136 -10.25 8.65 0.81
CA GLU A 136 -11.62 8.80 1.34
C GLU A 136 -11.59 9.54 2.69
N ASP A 137 -12.72 10.10 3.14
CA ASP A 137 -12.77 10.95 4.34
C ASP A 137 -12.90 10.20 5.66
N ASP A 138 -13.03 8.88 5.60
CA ASP A 138 -13.04 7.97 6.74
C ASP A 138 -11.72 7.23 6.92
N VAL A 139 -10.60 7.65 6.34
CA VAL A 139 -9.33 6.95 6.57
C VAL A 139 -8.63 7.36 7.87
N ASP A 140 -7.94 6.39 8.47
CA ASP A 140 -6.96 6.54 9.53
C ASP A 140 -5.56 6.16 9.03
N TRP A 141 -4.53 6.63 9.74
CA TRP A 141 -3.13 6.31 9.46
C TRP A 141 -2.29 6.38 10.73
N ASP A 142 -1.13 5.75 10.71
CA ASP A 142 -0.20 5.77 11.84
C ASP A 142 0.44 7.17 12.01
N ILE A 143 0.62 7.62 13.25
CA ILE A 143 1.29 8.89 13.57
C ILE A 143 2.71 9.02 12.94
N ARG A 144 3.37 7.90 12.65
CA ARG A 144 4.71 7.81 12.01
C ARG A 144 4.63 7.73 10.48
N LEU A 145 3.47 8.01 9.88
CA LEU A 145 3.25 7.94 8.43
C LEU A 145 4.34 8.70 7.65
N ARG A 146 4.59 9.95 8.04
CA ARG A 146 5.51 10.85 7.34
C ARG A 146 6.99 10.57 7.64
N SER A 147 7.30 10.16 8.86
CA SER A 147 8.68 9.98 9.34
C SER A 147 9.24 8.59 9.06
N VAL A 148 8.40 7.56 8.97
CA VAL A 148 8.83 6.16 8.83
C VAL A 148 8.15 5.47 7.65
N GLN A 149 6.83 5.37 7.63
CA GLN A 149 6.12 4.47 6.71
C GLN A 149 6.25 4.87 5.24
N ILE A 150 5.96 6.13 4.92
CA ILE A 150 6.06 6.66 3.55
C ILE A 150 7.51 6.59 3.03
N PRO A 151 8.55 7.01 3.77
CA PRO A 151 9.93 6.83 3.34
C PRO A 151 10.31 5.38 3.01
N LEU A 152 9.92 4.42 3.87
CA LEU A 152 10.19 3.00 3.65
C LEU A 152 9.45 2.46 2.41
N ALA A 153 8.16 2.75 2.29
CA ALA A 153 7.35 2.36 1.14
C ALA A 153 7.90 2.94 -0.17
N ALA A 154 8.21 4.24 -0.18
CA ALA A 154 8.77 4.90 -1.36
C ALA A 154 10.14 4.33 -1.74
N SER A 155 10.98 4.00 -0.76
CA SER A 155 12.24 3.29 -1.00
C SER A 155 12.04 1.93 -1.64
N ALA A 156 11.08 1.16 -1.16
CA ALA A 156 10.73 -0.14 -1.73
C ALA A 156 10.20 0.00 -3.17
N VAL A 157 9.37 1.01 -3.46
CA VAL A 157 8.92 1.29 -4.85
C VAL A 157 10.12 1.62 -5.75
N ARG A 158 11.03 2.50 -5.33
CA ARG A 158 12.24 2.86 -6.12
C ARG A 158 13.20 1.69 -6.33
N GLN A 159 13.21 0.71 -5.43
CA GLN A 159 14.01 -0.51 -5.60
C GLN A 159 13.34 -1.50 -6.56
N LEU A 160 12.02 -1.54 -6.55
CA LEU A 160 11.24 -2.42 -7.42
C LEU A 160 11.12 -1.90 -8.86
N LEU A 161 11.15 -0.56 -9.05
CA LEU A 161 10.88 0.11 -10.32
C LEU A 161 12.03 1.03 -10.77
N PRO A 162 12.49 0.93 -12.05
CA PRO A 162 12.07 -0.02 -13.06
C PRO A 162 12.57 -1.44 -12.74
N ALA A 163 11.85 -2.46 -13.21
CA ALA A 163 12.26 -3.85 -13.01
C ALA A 163 13.72 -4.03 -13.49
N PRO A 164 14.62 -4.67 -12.71
CA PRO A 164 15.98 -4.88 -13.14
C PRO A 164 16.00 -5.60 -14.49
N PRO A 165 16.73 -5.13 -15.51
CA PRO A 165 16.88 -5.89 -16.74
C PRO A 165 17.46 -7.27 -16.40
N ALA A 166 16.94 -8.32 -17.05
CA ALA A 166 17.50 -9.68 -16.98
C ALA A 166 19.04 -9.64 -17.14
N PRO A 167 19.80 -10.54 -16.49
CA PRO A 167 21.24 -10.37 -16.29
C PRO A 167 21.97 -10.29 -17.63
N ARG A 168 22.26 -9.06 -18.06
CA ARG A 168 23.18 -8.77 -19.15
C ARG A 168 24.16 -7.74 -18.64
N SER A 169 25.35 -8.25 -18.33
CA SER A 169 26.65 -7.57 -18.33
C SER A 169 26.69 -6.16 -17.74
N PHE A 170 27.37 -6.04 -16.59
CA PHE A 170 27.94 -4.82 -16.02
C PHE A 170 28.16 -3.70 -17.05
N ARG A 171 27.20 -2.78 -17.17
CA ARG A 171 27.46 -1.47 -17.75
C ARG A 171 27.79 -0.54 -16.59
N PHE A 172 29.08 -0.35 -16.35
CA PHE A 172 29.57 0.87 -15.71
C PHE A 172 29.28 2.02 -16.68
N GLY A 173 28.17 2.72 -16.47
CA GLY A 173 27.71 3.77 -17.36
C GLY A 173 26.78 4.72 -16.64
N HIS A 174 27.35 5.84 -16.20
CA HIS A 174 26.72 7.11 -15.87
C HIS A 174 25.38 7.03 -15.12
N HIS A 175 25.43 7.22 -13.79
CA HIS A 175 24.30 7.70 -13.01
C HIS A 175 23.61 8.85 -13.76
N ALA A 176 22.42 8.58 -14.27
CA ALA A 176 21.54 9.62 -14.77
C ALA A 176 21.37 10.64 -13.63
N LYS A 177 21.77 11.88 -13.90
CA LYS A 177 21.60 13.01 -12.99
C LYS A 177 20.13 13.11 -12.55
N ASN A 178 19.91 13.12 -11.24
CA ASN A 178 18.83 13.81 -10.50
C ASN A 178 17.45 13.92 -11.17
N ASP A 179 16.76 12.81 -11.42
CA ASP A 179 15.34 12.83 -11.82
C ASP A 179 14.51 11.73 -11.14
N THR A 180 14.94 11.26 -9.95
CA THR A 180 14.14 10.30 -9.18
C THR A 180 13.13 11.06 -8.32
N ASN A 181 11.88 11.13 -8.77
CA ASN A 181 10.77 11.57 -7.92
C ASN A 181 10.71 10.74 -6.64
N TYR A 182 10.09 11.28 -5.58
CA TYR A 182 10.07 10.63 -4.26
C TYR A 182 9.59 9.17 -4.32
N TRP A 183 8.57 8.88 -5.13
CA TRP A 183 8.01 7.53 -5.33
C TRP A 183 8.56 6.79 -6.58
N GLY A 184 9.73 7.18 -7.09
CA GLY A 184 10.30 6.63 -8.33
C GLY A 184 9.76 7.27 -9.60
N ASP A 185 10.27 6.89 -10.77
CA ASP A 185 9.86 7.48 -12.05
C ASP A 185 8.37 7.21 -12.31
N HIS A 186 7.61 8.28 -12.58
CA HIS A 186 6.17 8.22 -12.88
C HIS A 186 5.88 7.43 -14.16
N LYS A 187 6.90 7.20 -15.01
CA LYS A 187 6.78 6.34 -16.19
C LYS A 187 6.74 4.86 -15.83
N ASP A 188 7.11 4.44 -14.62
CA ASP A 188 7.21 3.03 -14.23
C ASP A 188 5.97 2.49 -13.50
N TRP A 189 5.05 3.35 -13.08
CA TRP A 189 3.81 2.96 -12.43
C TRP A 189 2.65 3.86 -12.88
N ASP A 190 1.42 3.33 -12.82
CA ASP A 190 0.22 4.15 -13.09
C ASP A 190 -0.53 4.48 -11.79
N LEU A 191 -0.60 3.50 -10.88
CA LEU A 191 -1.33 3.59 -9.62
C LEU A 191 -0.60 2.83 -8.51
N LEU A 192 -0.52 3.44 -7.32
CA LEU A 192 -0.06 2.80 -6.08
C LEU A 192 -1.26 2.67 -5.12
N TYR A 193 -1.63 1.46 -4.77
CA TYR A 193 -2.64 1.18 -3.75
C TYR A 193 -1.98 1.25 -2.37
N LEU A 194 -2.27 2.33 -1.64
CA LEU A 194 -1.71 2.62 -0.32
C LEU A 194 -2.76 2.53 0.80
N GLY A 195 -4.03 2.39 0.45
CA GLY A 195 -5.16 2.16 1.33
C GLY A 195 -6.22 1.33 0.62
N HIS A 196 -6.50 0.14 1.14
CA HIS A 196 -7.39 -0.85 0.55
C HIS A 196 -7.89 -1.80 1.63
N CYS A 197 -8.99 -2.51 1.38
CA CYS A 197 -9.45 -3.60 2.25
C CYS A 197 -8.77 -4.94 1.93
N GLY A 198 -7.97 -4.98 0.87
CA GLY A 198 -7.01 -6.05 0.57
C GLY A 198 -6.78 -6.24 -0.92
N ASP A 199 -5.64 -6.83 -1.24
CA ASP A 199 -5.33 -7.35 -2.58
C ASP A 199 -5.11 -8.85 -2.48
N TYR A 200 -6.24 -9.53 -2.30
CA TYR A 200 -6.29 -10.97 -2.15
C TYR A 200 -6.20 -11.58 -3.53
N PHE A 201 -5.29 -12.52 -3.77
CA PHE A 201 -5.03 -13.08 -5.09
C PHE A 201 -6.27 -13.72 -5.77
N GLU A 202 -7.37 -13.89 -5.04
CA GLU A 202 -8.70 -14.28 -5.46
C GLU A 202 -9.79 -13.43 -4.75
N GLU A 203 -11.05 -13.57 -5.21
CA GLU A 203 -12.21 -12.87 -4.65
C GLU A 203 -12.43 -13.23 -3.17
N VAL A 204 -12.80 -12.22 -2.37
CA VAL A 204 -13.16 -12.38 -0.95
C VAL A 204 -14.63 -12.77 -0.87
N THR A 205 -14.91 -13.84 -0.13
CA THR A 205 -16.29 -14.29 0.14
C THR A 205 -16.71 -13.89 1.56
N GLU A 206 -17.95 -14.15 1.95
CA GLU A 206 -18.40 -14.00 3.35
C GLU A 206 -17.57 -14.83 4.35
N GLN A 207 -16.91 -15.89 3.86
CA GLN A 207 -16.00 -16.73 4.66
C GLN A 207 -14.55 -16.21 4.68
N GLY A 208 -14.30 -15.06 4.07
CA GLY A 208 -12.98 -14.46 3.91
C GLY A 208 -12.31 -14.81 2.56
N PRO A 209 -11.00 -14.51 2.43
CA PRO A 209 -10.25 -14.76 1.20
C PRO A 209 -10.09 -16.26 0.94
N ARG A 210 -10.24 -16.67 -0.32
CA ARG A 210 -9.98 -18.05 -0.74
C ARG A 210 -8.48 -18.28 -0.90
N LEU A 211 -7.90 -19.05 0.03
CA LEU A 211 -6.46 -19.35 0.10
C LEU A 211 -6.13 -20.82 -0.25
N ASP A 212 -7.07 -21.53 -0.90
CA ASP A 212 -6.93 -22.93 -1.33
C ASP A 212 -5.85 -23.11 -2.41
N LYS A 213 -5.40 -22.03 -3.05
CA LYS A 213 -4.19 -22.02 -3.87
C LYS A 213 -3.03 -21.43 -3.09
N HIS A 214 -1.93 -22.19 -2.99
CA HIS A 214 -0.67 -21.68 -2.45
C HIS A 214 -0.19 -20.47 -3.28
N TYR A 215 -0.39 -19.28 -2.75
CA TYR A 215 0.12 -18.07 -3.37
C TYR A 215 1.62 -17.99 -3.10
N ASN A 216 2.39 -18.01 -4.17
CA ASN A 216 3.83 -17.87 -4.09
C ASN A 216 4.24 -16.54 -4.72
N LEU A 217 4.74 -15.63 -3.88
CA LEU A 217 5.29 -14.35 -4.32
C LEU A 217 6.41 -14.53 -5.34
N THR A 218 7.09 -15.69 -5.43
CA THR A 218 8.13 -15.96 -6.43
C THR A 218 7.66 -15.79 -7.88
N ASN A 219 6.35 -15.89 -8.14
CA ASN A 219 5.81 -15.81 -9.50
C ASN A 219 5.41 -14.39 -9.91
N MET A 220 5.72 -13.38 -9.11
CA MET A 220 5.41 -11.99 -9.42
C MET A 220 6.51 -11.02 -8.95
N PRO A 221 6.66 -9.87 -9.60
CA PRO A 221 7.49 -8.80 -9.09
C PRO A 221 6.98 -8.34 -7.72
N HIS A 222 7.84 -8.42 -6.71
CA HIS A 222 7.56 -7.97 -5.36
C HIS A 222 8.86 -7.61 -4.64
N ILE A 223 8.73 -6.85 -3.55
CA ILE A 223 9.78 -6.62 -2.58
C ILE A 223 9.17 -6.63 -1.18
N GLN A 224 9.86 -7.27 -0.23
CA GLN A 224 9.51 -7.23 1.18
C GLN A 224 10.49 -6.27 1.89
N TYR A 225 9.98 -5.49 2.85
CA TYR A 225 10.82 -4.65 3.67
C TYR A 225 10.28 -4.59 5.10
N ARG A 226 11.20 -4.47 6.06
CA ARG A 226 10.85 -4.35 7.47
C ARG A 226 10.28 -2.96 7.75
N ASP A 227 9.11 -2.92 8.38
CA ASP A 227 8.47 -1.73 8.92
C ASP A 227 8.13 -1.97 10.41
N PRO A 228 8.92 -1.41 11.35
CA PRO A 228 8.70 -1.59 12.77
C PRO A 228 7.40 -0.95 13.29
N THR A 229 6.73 -0.12 12.48
CA THR A 229 5.47 0.54 12.85
C THR A 229 4.23 -0.23 12.41
N LEU A 230 4.40 -1.33 11.66
CA LEU A 230 3.29 -2.25 11.41
C LEU A 230 2.99 -3.02 12.71
N PRO A 231 1.71 -3.19 13.12
CA PRO A 231 1.37 -3.96 14.31
C PRO A 231 1.94 -5.38 14.28
N PRO A 232 2.11 -6.02 15.46
CA PRO A 232 2.45 -7.44 15.51
C PRO A 232 1.36 -8.27 14.80
N PRO A 233 1.68 -9.48 14.30
CA PRO A 233 0.73 -10.29 13.54
C PRO A 233 -0.64 -10.49 14.21
N SER A 234 -0.69 -10.66 15.53
CA SER A 234 -1.95 -10.80 16.30
C SER A 234 -2.90 -9.59 16.18
N ASP A 235 -2.35 -8.44 15.84
CA ASP A 235 -3.00 -7.13 15.88
C ASP A 235 -3.35 -6.59 14.48
N LEU A 236 -2.96 -7.34 13.43
CA LEU A 236 -3.38 -7.08 12.06
C LEU A 236 -4.83 -7.52 11.85
N HIS A 237 -5.51 -6.94 10.87
CA HIS A 237 -6.83 -7.37 10.43
C HIS A 237 -6.86 -8.89 10.15
N PRO A 238 -7.89 -9.66 10.56
CA PRO A 238 -7.85 -11.13 10.43
C PRO A 238 -7.60 -11.66 9.02
N PHE A 239 -8.13 -10.99 8.00
CA PHE A 239 -7.83 -11.36 6.61
C PHE A 239 -6.39 -11.04 6.21
N THR A 240 -5.81 -9.96 6.75
CA THR A 240 -4.38 -9.63 6.57
C THR A 240 -3.51 -10.66 7.27
N GLN A 241 -3.85 -11.08 8.49
CA GLN A 241 -3.17 -12.17 9.20
C GLN A 241 -3.12 -13.44 8.35
N THR A 242 -4.29 -13.87 7.88
CA THR A 242 -4.42 -15.11 7.11
C THR A 242 -3.61 -15.04 5.80
N LEU A 243 -3.63 -13.89 5.12
CA LEU A 243 -2.83 -13.65 3.92
C LEU A 243 -1.32 -13.69 4.22
N PHE A 244 -0.88 -13.05 5.29
CA PHE A 244 0.53 -12.96 5.68
C PHE A 244 1.07 -14.32 6.10
N ASP A 245 0.32 -15.08 6.89
CA ASP A 245 0.67 -16.44 7.29
C ASP A 245 0.81 -17.35 6.08
N THR A 246 -0.12 -17.24 5.12
CA THR A 246 -0.11 -18.06 3.89
C THR A 246 1.10 -17.75 3.01
N MET A 247 1.56 -16.50 2.98
CA MET A 247 2.74 -16.07 2.22
C MET A 247 4.04 -16.14 3.03
N SER A 248 3.99 -16.60 4.29
CA SER A 248 5.12 -16.62 5.22
C SER A 248 5.79 -15.24 5.37
N ILE A 249 4.99 -14.17 5.46
CA ILE A 249 5.50 -12.82 5.67
C ILE A 249 5.96 -12.68 7.12
N PRO A 250 7.21 -12.27 7.39
CA PRO A 250 7.69 -12.08 8.75
C PRO A 250 6.92 -10.97 9.49
N ALA A 251 6.92 -11.01 10.82
CA ALA A 251 6.41 -9.92 11.64
C ALA A 251 7.07 -8.57 11.26
N HIS A 252 6.32 -7.48 11.40
CA HIS A 252 6.78 -6.12 11.10
C HIS A 252 7.38 -6.00 9.69
N THR A 253 6.78 -6.67 8.70
CA THR A 253 7.22 -6.64 7.30
C THR A 253 6.04 -6.28 6.42
N ARG A 254 6.26 -5.33 5.50
CA ARG A 254 5.32 -5.01 4.44
C ARG A 254 5.87 -5.54 3.11
N VAL A 255 4.96 -5.74 2.16
CA VAL A 255 5.21 -6.27 0.83
C VAL A 255 4.64 -5.32 -0.20
N ILE A 256 5.48 -4.84 -1.11
CA ILE A 256 5.00 -4.18 -2.34
C ILE A 256 5.02 -5.21 -3.45
N HIS A 257 3.92 -5.34 -4.17
CA HIS A 257 3.81 -6.27 -5.28
C HIS A 257 2.90 -5.74 -6.38
N ARG A 258 3.00 -6.34 -7.57
CA ARG A 258 2.07 -6.03 -8.67
C ARG A 258 0.63 -6.35 -8.24
N SER A 259 -0.32 -5.45 -8.41
CA SER A 259 -1.68 -5.70 -7.92
C SER A 259 -2.36 -6.86 -8.66
N LYS A 260 -3.23 -7.60 -7.96
CA LYS A 260 -3.96 -8.75 -8.52
C LYS A 260 -5.47 -8.57 -8.48
N PHE A 261 -5.99 -8.21 -7.32
CA PHE A 261 -7.40 -7.98 -7.03
C PHE A 261 -7.52 -6.95 -5.89
N PRO A 262 -7.02 -5.72 -6.07
CA PRO A 262 -7.12 -4.70 -5.04
C PRO A 262 -8.60 -4.27 -4.89
N LEU A 263 -9.15 -4.37 -3.70
CA LEU A 263 -10.52 -3.94 -3.35
C LEU A 263 -10.52 -2.72 -2.42
N CYS A 264 -11.63 -1.99 -2.45
CA CYS A 264 -11.81 -0.71 -1.78
C CYS A 264 -10.90 0.41 -2.35
N SER A 265 -11.25 1.66 -2.06
CA SER A 265 -10.55 2.85 -2.56
C SER A 265 -10.15 3.85 -1.46
N PHE A 266 -9.97 3.35 -0.23
CA PHE A 266 -9.57 4.13 0.94
C PHE A 266 -8.42 5.09 0.63
N GLY A 267 -7.39 4.60 -0.07
CA GLY A 267 -6.26 5.42 -0.50
C GLY A 267 -5.52 4.88 -1.73
N TYR A 268 -5.45 5.67 -2.80
CA TYR A 268 -4.65 5.32 -3.97
C TYR A 268 -3.93 6.54 -4.53
N ALA A 269 -2.64 6.38 -4.85
CA ALA A 269 -1.88 7.38 -5.58
C ALA A 269 -1.86 7.06 -7.06
N LEU A 270 -1.87 8.08 -7.92
CA LEU A 270 -1.85 7.89 -9.36
C LEU A 270 -1.11 9.00 -10.10
N THR A 271 -0.66 8.67 -11.31
CA THR A 271 -0.05 9.62 -12.24
C THR A 271 -1.13 10.34 -13.07
N ARG A 272 -0.80 11.53 -13.56
CA ARG A 272 -1.67 12.31 -14.44
C ARG A 272 -2.19 11.51 -15.67
N PRO A 273 -1.35 10.76 -16.41
CA PRO A 273 -1.85 9.91 -17.50
C PRO A 273 -2.83 8.83 -17.04
N ALA A 274 -2.63 8.25 -15.86
CA ALA A 274 -3.55 7.26 -15.30
C ALA A 274 -4.92 7.88 -14.97
N ALA A 275 -4.94 9.08 -14.37
CA ALA A 275 -6.17 9.81 -14.08
C ALA A 275 -6.97 10.13 -15.35
N GLN A 276 -6.30 10.53 -16.44
CA GLN A 276 -6.96 10.80 -17.72
C GLN A 276 -7.64 9.54 -18.28
N ARG A 277 -6.97 8.40 -18.21
CA ARG A 277 -7.53 7.11 -18.67
C ARG A 277 -8.69 6.63 -17.80
N LEU A 278 -8.64 6.85 -16.48
CA LEU A 278 -9.75 6.59 -15.56
C LEU A 278 -10.99 7.41 -15.91
N LEU A 279 -10.82 8.72 -16.11
CA LEU A 279 -11.93 9.59 -16.48
C LEU A 279 -12.49 9.27 -17.87
N ASP A 280 -11.65 8.82 -18.79
CA ASP A 280 -12.04 8.59 -20.17
C ASP A 280 -12.71 7.23 -20.41
N ASP A 281 -11.99 6.12 -20.25
CA ASP A 281 -12.46 4.80 -20.71
C ASP A 281 -12.36 3.67 -19.67
N LEU A 282 -11.57 3.85 -18.62
CA LEU A 282 -11.38 2.81 -17.60
C LEU A 282 -12.44 2.84 -16.47
N ALA A 283 -12.98 4.01 -16.12
CA ALA A 283 -14.04 4.15 -15.13
C ALA A 283 -15.11 5.18 -15.58
N PRO A 284 -15.75 4.99 -16.76
CA PRO A 284 -16.66 5.96 -17.36
C PRO A 284 -17.86 6.29 -16.45
N PRO A 285 -18.47 7.48 -16.55
CA PRO A 285 -19.56 7.91 -15.68
C PRO A 285 -20.91 7.36 -16.14
N LYS A 286 -20.96 6.06 -16.42
CA LYS A 286 -22.16 5.34 -16.84
C LYS A 286 -22.04 3.87 -16.55
N LEU A 287 -23.13 3.28 -16.10
CA LEU A 287 -23.26 1.83 -15.98
C LEU A 287 -23.45 1.21 -17.35
N THR A 288 -22.86 0.02 -17.50
CA THR A 288 -23.01 -0.84 -18.68
C THR A 288 -23.42 -2.22 -18.22
N LYS A 289 -24.11 -2.97 -19.08
CA LYS A 289 -24.47 -4.35 -18.80
C LYS A 289 -23.24 -5.19 -18.46
N GLY A 290 -23.21 -5.79 -17.27
CA GLY A 290 -22.08 -6.57 -16.77
C GLY A 290 -20.83 -5.76 -16.42
N GLY A 291 -20.94 -4.43 -16.35
CA GLY A 291 -19.86 -3.55 -15.91
C GLY A 291 -19.76 -3.45 -14.38
N PRO A 292 -18.69 -2.83 -13.87
CA PRO A 292 -18.54 -2.53 -12.45
C PRO A 292 -19.70 -1.68 -11.92
N ARG A 293 -20.14 -1.97 -10.69
CA ARG A 293 -21.23 -1.27 -10.00
C ARG A 293 -20.77 -0.24 -8.97
N ALA A 294 -19.49 -0.27 -8.61
CA ALA A 294 -18.83 0.68 -7.72
C ALA A 294 -17.46 1.08 -8.29
N PHE A 295 -16.95 2.22 -7.83
CA PHE A 295 -15.73 2.82 -8.37
C PHE A 295 -14.48 2.00 -8.07
N ASP A 296 -14.38 1.47 -6.87
CA ASP A 296 -13.31 0.55 -6.44
C ASP A 296 -13.27 -0.71 -7.33
N VAL A 297 -14.42 -1.27 -7.71
CA VAL A 297 -14.50 -2.39 -8.68
C VAL A 297 -14.04 -1.95 -10.07
N ALA A 298 -14.31 -0.71 -10.48
CA ALA A 298 -13.78 -0.16 -11.73
C ALA A 298 -12.25 0.00 -11.69
N LEU A 299 -11.69 0.44 -10.56
CA LEU A 299 -10.23 0.48 -10.34
C LEU A 299 -9.62 -0.93 -10.35
N LEU A 300 -10.21 -1.88 -9.62
CA LEU A 300 -9.82 -3.29 -9.62
C LEU A 300 -9.75 -3.84 -11.04
N ASN A 301 -10.83 -3.67 -11.82
CA ASN A 301 -10.91 -4.13 -13.20
C ASN A 301 -9.85 -3.45 -14.07
N SER A 302 -9.59 -2.17 -13.84
CA SER A 302 -8.53 -1.41 -14.52
C SER A 302 -7.15 -1.98 -14.23
N CYS A 303 -6.84 -2.31 -12.98
CA CYS A 303 -5.59 -2.94 -12.57
C CYS A 303 -5.42 -4.35 -13.14
N ARG A 304 -6.49 -5.17 -13.10
CA ARG A 304 -6.48 -6.52 -13.70
C ARG A 304 -6.22 -6.48 -15.20
N LYS A 305 -6.86 -5.54 -15.91
CA LYS A 305 -6.65 -5.33 -17.35
C LYS A 305 -5.18 -4.99 -17.65
N GLY A 306 -4.54 -4.19 -16.79
CA GLY A 306 -3.15 -3.77 -16.91
C GLY A 306 -2.12 -4.71 -16.27
N ALA A 307 -2.53 -5.86 -15.73
CA ALA A 307 -1.66 -6.75 -14.96
C ALA A 307 -0.43 -7.25 -15.75
N LYS A 308 -0.54 -7.34 -17.08
CA LYS A 308 0.54 -7.78 -17.99
C LYS A 308 1.27 -6.63 -18.69
N THR A 309 0.88 -5.38 -18.45
CA THR A 309 1.50 -4.20 -19.07
C THR A 309 2.89 -3.97 -18.47
N PRO A 310 3.97 -3.95 -19.28
CA PRO A 310 5.33 -3.72 -18.78
C PRO A 310 5.52 -2.38 -18.08
N SER A 311 6.58 -2.25 -17.29
CA SER A 311 6.97 -1.02 -16.58
C SER A 311 8.40 -0.64 -16.98
N PRO A 312 8.62 0.49 -17.68
CA PRO A 312 7.63 1.44 -18.17
C PRO A 312 6.74 0.87 -19.28
N THR A 313 5.57 1.48 -19.53
CA THR A 313 4.71 1.08 -20.66
C THR A 313 5.49 1.26 -21.97
N PRO A 314 5.55 0.25 -22.86
CA PRO A 314 6.21 0.40 -24.16
C PRO A 314 5.57 1.56 -24.94
N ALA A 315 6.38 2.32 -25.68
CA ALA A 315 5.89 3.45 -26.49
C ALA A 315 4.80 3.03 -27.52
N GLN A 316 4.77 1.76 -27.88
CA GLN A 316 3.76 1.12 -28.70
C GLN A 316 2.61 0.62 -27.80
N GLY A 317 1.52 1.38 -27.70
CA GLY A 317 0.38 0.96 -26.85
C GLY A 317 -0.64 2.04 -26.45
N ASN A 318 -0.58 3.23 -27.05
CA ASN A 318 -1.47 4.36 -26.76
C ASN A 318 -1.51 4.74 -25.25
N PRO A 319 -0.42 5.33 -24.70
CA PRO A 319 -0.34 5.67 -23.28
C PRO A 319 -1.29 6.82 -22.88
N VAL A 320 -1.88 7.50 -23.87
CA VAL A 320 -2.81 8.63 -23.68
C VAL A 320 -4.12 8.28 -24.40
N PRO A 321 -5.30 8.62 -23.84
CA PRO A 321 -6.57 8.42 -24.51
C PRO A 321 -6.59 9.05 -25.91
N HIS A 322 -7.25 8.39 -26.87
CA HIS A 322 -7.32 8.90 -28.23
C HIS A 322 -7.97 10.31 -28.25
N PRO A 323 -7.40 11.30 -28.99
CA PRO A 323 -7.90 12.68 -28.98
C PRO A 323 -9.36 12.81 -29.41
N ASN A 324 -9.79 12.02 -30.40
CA ASN A 324 -11.19 11.90 -30.77
C ASN A 324 -11.92 10.92 -29.82
N PRO A 325 -12.91 11.37 -29.03
CA PRO A 325 -13.68 10.53 -28.11
C PRO A 325 -14.38 9.35 -28.79
N GLU A 326 -14.87 9.53 -30.01
CA GLU A 326 -15.57 8.49 -30.77
C GLU A 326 -14.65 7.33 -31.12
N LEU A 327 -13.34 7.55 -31.23
CA LEU A 327 -12.36 6.53 -31.59
C LEU A 327 -11.74 5.82 -30.37
N ARG A 328 -12.03 6.27 -29.14
CA ARG A 328 -11.44 5.69 -27.93
C ARG A 328 -11.79 4.21 -27.73
N HIS A 329 -12.97 3.77 -28.15
CA HIS A 329 -13.35 2.34 -28.10
C HIS A 329 -12.44 1.46 -28.98
N LYS A 330 -11.94 1.99 -30.09
CA LYS A 330 -11.03 1.30 -31.02
C LYS A 330 -9.59 1.29 -30.52
N TYR A 331 -9.22 2.27 -29.69
CA TYR A 331 -7.90 2.44 -29.10
C TYR A 331 -7.96 2.43 -27.57
N ALA A 332 -8.67 1.44 -27.03
CA ALA A 332 -8.95 1.34 -25.60
C ALA A 332 -7.65 1.22 -24.78
N SER A 333 -7.65 1.84 -23.60
CA SER A 333 -6.57 1.79 -22.63
C SER A 333 -6.19 0.34 -22.28
N PRO A 334 -4.90 0.00 -22.18
CA PRO A 334 -4.43 -1.34 -21.82
C PRO A 334 -4.63 -1.70 -20.33
N GLY A 335 -5.43 -0.94 -19.57
CA GLY A 335 -5.53 -1.06 -18.11
C GLY A 335 -4.32 -0.48 -17.36
N LEU A 336 -4.44 -0.34 -16.04
CA LEU A 336 -3.44 0.36 -15.21
C LEU A 336 -2.37 -0.60 -14.67
N ARG A 337 -1.14 -0.08 -14.61
CA ARG A 337 -0.01 -0.70 -13.92
C ARG A 337 -0.08 -0.39 -12.44
N CYS A 338 -0.85 -1.19 -11.72
CA CYS A 338 -1.09 -1.01 -10.29
C CYS A 338 -0.08 -1.79 -9.44
N TRP A 339 0.37 -1.17 -8.36
CA TRP A 339 1.21 -1.80 -7.34
C TRP A 339 0.56 -1.62 -5.99
N THR A 340 0.45 -2.71 -5.24
CA THR A 340 -0.19 -2.72 -3.92
C THR A 340 0.86 -2.84 -2.85
N LEU A 341 0.70 -2.08 -1.77
CA LEU A 341 1.45 -2.22 -0.54
C LEU A 341 0.59 -2.95 0.49
N ASN A 342 0.99 -4.17 0.85
CA ASN A 342 0.36 -5.01 1.85
C ASN A 342 1.24 -5.12 3.11
N SER A 343 0.75 -4.87 4.33
CA SER A 343 -0.50 -4.17 4.61
C SER A 343 -0.34 -2.72 4.18
N GLU A 344 -1.46 -2.07 3.98
CA GLU A 344 -1.66 -0.70 3.56
C GLU A 344 -1.30 0.34 4.65
N LEU A 345 -1.09 1.59 4.25
CA LEU A 345 -0.76 2.71 5.14
C LEU A 345 -2.00 3.47 5.62
N PHE A 346 -3.06 3.44 4.82
CA PHE A 346 -4.35 4.09 5.10
C PHE A 346 -5.42 3.02 5.21
N HIS A 347 -6.11 2.96 6.34
CA HIS A 347 -7.20 2.02 6.56
C HIS A 347 -8.44 2.79 6.96
N HIS A 348 -9.63 2.39 6.49
CA HIS A 348 -10.84 3.09 6.91
C HIS A 348 -11.08 2.96 8.43
N MET A 349 -11.65 3.99 9.02
CA MET A 349 -12.04 4.06 10.40
C MET A 349 -13.30 3.21 10.60
N PRO A 350 -13.42 2.55 11.75
CA PRO A 350 -14.64 1.88 12.14
C PRO A 350 -15.84 2.84 12.15
N GLY A 351 -16.91 2.46 11.47
CA GLY A 351 -18.16 3.23 11.43
C GLY A 351 -19.10 2.76 10.32
N PRO A 352 -20.36 3.23 10.31
CA PRO A 352 -21.27 2.99 9.20
C PRO A 352 -20.74 3.63 7.92
N SER A 353 -20.90 2.94 6.79
CA SER A 353 -20.53 3.49 5.49
C SER A 353 -21.55 4.54 5.04
N LEU A 354 -21.10 5.72 4.62
CA LEU A 354 -22.00 6.73 4.02
C LEU A 354 -22.73 6.19 2.78
N ILE A 355 -22.14 5.22 2.07
CA ILE A 355 -22.79 4.55 0.93
C ILE A 355 -23.97 3.72 1.44
N ASP A 356 -23.77 2.95 2.51
CA ASP A 356 -24.80 2.10 3.13
C ASP A 356 -25.91 2.93 3.79
N GLU A 357 -25.57 4.06 4.43
CA GLU A 357 -26.54 5.01 4.97
C GLU A 357 -27.43 5.60 3.86
N ILE A 358 -26.83 6.08 2.77
CA ILE A 358 -27.57 6.61 1.61
C ILE A 358 -28.41 5.52 0.95
N GLY A 359 -27.88 4.30 0.86
CA GLY A 359 -28.61 3.13 0.36
C GLY A 359 -29.85 2.87 1.21
N THR A 360 -29.69 2.82 2.53
CA THR A 360 -30.79 2.62 3.48
C THR A 360 -31.85 3.71 3.39
N GLU A 361 -31.45 4.99 3.32
CA GLU A 361 -32.37 6.11 3.09
C GLU A 361 -33.12 6.01 1.74
N SER A 362 -32.50 5.34 0.76
CA SER A 362 -33.07 5.08 -0.57
C SER A 362 -33.87 3.76 -0.64
N GLY A 363 -34.03 3.04 0.48
CA GLY A 363 -34.78 1.78 0.57
C GLY A 363 -33.97 0.52 0.23
N GLU A 364 -32.65 0.61 0.16
CA GLU A 364 -31.74 -0.53 0.03
C GLU A 364 -31.55 -1.23 1.39
N GLY A 365 -31.26 -2.53 1.41
CA GLY A 365 -31.11 -3.30 2.66
C GLY A 365 -29.74 -3.10 3.30
N PRO A 366 -29.64 -2.87 4.63
CA PRO A 366 -28.36 -2.64 5.29
C PRO A 366 -27.54 -3.93 5.39
N GLY A 367 -26.22 -3.82 5.27
CA GLY A 367 -25.31 -4.96 5.43
C GLY A 367 -23.89 -4.52 5.77
N VAL A 368 -23.29 -5.15 6.79
CA VAL A 368 -21.88 -4.94 7.11
C VAL A 368 -21.04 -5.77 6.14
N PRO A 369 -20.10 -5.18 5.39
CA PRO A 369 -19.20 -5.93 4.51
C PRO A 369 -18.41 -7.00 5.28
N PRO A 370 -18.10 -8.17 4.66
CA PRO A 370 -17.37 -9.25 5.34
C PRO A 370 -16.00 -8.85 5.90
N VAL A 371 -15.31 -7.90 5.25
CA VAL A 371 -14.03 -7.36 5.72
C VAL A 371 -14.26 -6.62 7.03
N ASP A 372 -15.17 -5.65 7.06
CA ASP A 372 -15.49 -4.83 8.24
C ASP A 372 -15.93 -5.70 9.42
N LEU A 373 -16.77 -6.71 9.14
CA LEU A 373 -17.24 -7.66 10.15
C LEU A 373 -16.09 -8.47 10.77
N ALA A 374 -15.12 -8.89 9.96
CA ALA A 374 -13.98 -9.65 10.45
C ALA A 374 -13.08 -8.82 11.38
N GLY A 375 -12.87 -7.53 11.07
CA GLY A 375 -12.05 -6.62 11.88
C GLY A 375 -12.72 -6.10 13.16
N GLN A 376 -14.05 -6.15 13.25
CA GLN A 376 -14.83 -5.45 14.27
C GLN A 376 -14.40 -5.76 15.73
N ALA A 377 -14.18 -7.04 16.06
CA ALA A 377 -13.79 -7.41 17.42
C ALA A 377 -12.42 -6.86 17.80
N GLN A 378 -11.49 -6.83 16.85
CA GLN A 378 -10.13 -6.34 17.05
C GLN A 378 -10.10 -4.82 17.22
N VAL A 379 -10.90 -4.11 16.43
CA VAL A 379 -11.12 -2.67 16.57
C VAL A 379 -11.58 -2.33 18.00
N VAL A 380 -12.62 -3.00 18.48
CA VAL A 380 -13.19 -2.74 19.80
C VAL A 380 -12.19 -3.07 20.91
N TYR A 381 -11.47 -4.18 20.77
CA TYR A 381 -10.49 -4.61 21.77
C TYR A 381 -9.27 -3.68 21.85
N ARG A 382 -8.71 -3.32 20.69
CA ARG A 382 -7.50 -2.48 20.62
C ARG A 382 -7.80 -0.99 20.81
N ASN A 383 -9.06 -0.59 20.67
CA ASN A 383 -9.45 0.81 20.51
C ASN A 383 -8.64 1.51 19.40
N GLU A 384 -8.37 0.78 18.31
CA GLU A 384 -7.54 1.20 17.19
C GLU A 384 -8.13 0.74 15.86
N THR A 385 -7.85 1.49 14.80
CA THR A 385 -8.12 1.03 13.43
C THR A 385 -7.27 -0.21 13.12
N THR A 386 -7.87 -1.24 12.51
CA THR A 386 -7.13 -2.45 12.12
C THR A 386 -5.98 -2.12 11.17
N ASN A 387 -4.89 -2.90 11.24
CA ASN A 387 -3.61 -2.68 10.52
C ASN A 387 -2.85 -1.38 10.86
N ILE A 388 -3.45 -0.46 11.62
CA ILE A 388 -2.79 0.73 12.15
C ILE A 388 -2.33 0.46 13.59
N ASP A 389 -1.11 0.86 13.90
CA ASP A 389 -0.51 0.60 15.21
C ASP A 389 -0.87 1.69 16.21
N CYS A 390 -0.60 2.95 15.87
CA CYS A 390 -1.01 4.11 16.67
C CYS A 390 -1.75 5.11 15.76
N GLY A 391 -3.08 4.94 15.66
CA GLY A 391 -3.96 5.73 14.81
C GLY A 391 -4.70 6.84 15.55
N PHE A 392 -5.61 7.51 14.87
CA PHE A 392 -6.37 8.65 15.41
C PHE A 392 -7.79 8.28 15.84
N TRP A 393 -8.29 7.10 15.47
CA TRP A 393 -9.69 6.72 15.69
C TRP A 393 -10.17 6.83 17.14
N SER A 394 -9.32 6.50 18.13
CA SER A 394 -9.70 6.57 19.55
C SER A 394 -9.94 7.99 20.09
N GLY A 395 -9.57 9.03 19.35
CA GLY A 395 -9.65 10.43 19.80
C GLY A 395 -8.54 10.85 20.77
N ALA A 396 -7.55 9.99 21.05
CA ALA A 396 -6.46 10.28 22.00
C ALA A 396 -5.63 11.53 21.66
N PHE A 397 -5.65 11.95 20.39
CA PHE A 397 -4.92 13.11 19.88
C PHE A 397 -5.84 14.29 19.55
N GLY A 398 -7.06 14.31 20.08
CA GLY A 398 -7.98 15.44 19.95
C GLY A 398 -7.47 16.71 20.63
N PHE A 399 -7.89 17.85 20.10
CA PHE A 399 -7.62 19.19 20.64
C PHE A 399 -8.76 20.15 20.24
N ASP A 400 -8.96 21.24 21.00
CA ASP A 400 -9.95 22.26 20.66
C ASP A 400 -9.40 23.20 19.55
N GLU A 401 -10.27 23.78 18.71
CA GLU A 401 -9.85 24.58 17.55
C GLU A 401 -8.97 25.80 17.91
N ASP A 402 -9.14 26.34 19.12
CA ASP A 402 -8.36 27.46 19.65
C ASP A 402 -7.14 27.04 20.48
N ASP A 403 -6.97 25.75 20.78
CA ASP A 403 -5.83 25.22 21.55
C ASP A 403 -4.57 24.99 20.68
N THR A 404 -3.98 26.11 20.28
CA THR A 404 -2.74 26.11 19.49
C THR A 404 -1.51 25.60 20.25
N GLU A 405 -1.56 25.52 21.58
CA GLU A 405 -0.46 24.98 22.39
C GLU A 405 -0.49 23.46 22.37
N ARG A 406 -1.67 22.85 22.60
CA ARG A 406 -1.86 21.41 22.47
C ARG A 406 -1.54 20.93 21.06
N LEU A 407 -2.00 21.64 20.02
CA LEU A 407 -1.66 21.29 18.64
C LEU A 407 -0.15 21.29 18.41
N ARG A 408 0.58 22.33 18.84
CA ARG A 408 2.05 22.39 18.68
C ARG A 408 2.75 21.26 19.43
N PHE A 409 2.26 20.91 20.62
CA PHE A 409 2.77 19.77 21.38
C PHE A 409 2.55 18.45 20.63
N LEU A 410 1.33 18.20 20.14
CA LEU A 410 1.00 17.00 19.37
C LEU A 410 1.82 16.92 18.08
N GLN A 411 1.98 18.03 17.36
CA GLN A 411 2.82 18.08 16.16
C GLN A 411 4.26 17.68 16.45
N GLU A 412 4.85 18.20 17.53
CA GLU A 412 6.24 17.91 17.87
C GLU A 412 6.42 16.48 18.39
N HIS A 413 5.59 16.04 19.34
CA HIS A 413 5.77 14.78 20.04
C HIS A 413 5.12 13.60 19.31
N VAL A 414 3.88 13.76 18.86
CA VAL A 414 3.12 12.68 18.19
C VAL A 414 3.51 12.60 16.72
N GLY A 415 3.38 13.70 15.97
CA GLY A 415 3.65 13.70 14.53
C GLY A 415 5.13 13.56 14.17
N ARG A 416 5.98 14.52 14.56
CA ARG A 416 7.39 14.58 14.13
C ARG A 416 8.26 13.53 14.78
N ARG A 417 8.12 13.33 16.09
CA ARG A 417 8.89 12.30 16.82
C ARG A 417 8.26 10.91 16.74
N GLY A 418 6.98 10.80 16.36
CA GLY A 418 6.31 9.51 16.26
C GLY A 418 6.03 8.85 17.61
N LYS A 419 5.94 9.63 18.71
CA LYS A 419 5.66 9.10 20.05
C LYS A 419 4.16 8.87 20.23
N CYS A 420 3.78 7.61 20.41
CA CYS A 420 2.40 7.26 20.74
C CYS A 420 2.13 7.59 22.22
N LEU A 421 1.10 8.39 22.48
CA LEU A 421 0.72 8.84 23.84
C LEU A 421 -0.54 8.13 24.35
N LYS A 422 -0.76 6.89 23.92
CA LYS A 422 -1.90 6.07 24.37
C LYS A 422 -1.47 5.22 25.57
N ASP A 423 -2.41 5.00 26.49
CA ASP A 423 -2.13 4.50 27.85
C ASP A 423 -1.38 3.15 27.89
N ASP A 424 -1.54 2.30 26.88
CA ASP A 424 -0.91 0.98 26.74
C ASP A 424 0.48 1.01 26.08
N ARG A 425 0.94 2.18 25.64
CA ARG A 425 2.17 2.37 24.84
C ARG A 425 3.24 3.21 25.53
N GLU A 426 2.92 3.81 26.68
CA GLU A 426 3.87 4.63 27.45
C GLU A 426 4.88 3.76 28.24
N GLU A 427 4.54 2.51 28.56
CA GLU A 427 5.39 1.59 29.35
C GLU A 427 6.58 1.02 28.56
N ASP A 428 6.46 0.85 27.23
CA ASP A 428 7.51 0.27 26.38
C ASP A 428 8.79 1.13 26.30
N GLU A 429 8.71 2.44 26.57
CA GLU A 429 9.90 3.31 26.61
C GLU A 429 10.73 3.11 27.88
N VAL A 430 10.10 2.79 29.02
CA VAL A 430 10.84 2.58 30.29
C VAL A 430 11.65 1.29 30.20
N ASP A 431 11.03 0.22 29.68
CA ASP A 431 11.69 -1.08 29.51
C ASP A 431 12.76 -1.05 28.39
N ALA A 432 12.54 -0.31 27.30
CA ALA A 432 13.55 -0.16 26.25
C ALA A 432 14.76 0.67 26.71
N ILE A 433 14.56 1.70 27.53
CA ILE A 433 15.65 2.49 28.12
C ILE A 433 16.40 1.66 29.17
N GLN A 434 15.70 0.90 30.02
CA GLN A 434 16.33 -0.03 30.96
C GLN A 434 17.14 -1.13 30.26
N ALA A 435 16.62 -1.70 29.17
CA ALA A 435 17.35 -2.70 28.38
C ALA A 435 18.63 -2.14 27.74
N ILE A 436 18.63 -0.87 27.31
CA ILE A 436 19.81 -0.19 26.77
C ILE A 436 20.83 0.11 27.89
N GLU A 437 20.39 0.50 29.08
CA GLU A 437 21.27 0.75 30.24
C GLU A 437 21.91 -0.54 30.79
N GLU A 438 21.18 -1.65 30.81
CA GLU A 438 21.70 -2.98 31.20
C GLU A 438 22.72 -3.52 30.18
N THR A 439 22.52 -3.24 28.89
CA THR A 439 23.46 -3.66 27.83
C THR A 439 24.76 -2.82 27.85
N THR A 440 24.69 -1.58 28.33
CA THR A 440 25.85 -0.66 28.39
C THR A 440 26.70 -0.85 29.65
N THR A 441 26.17 -1.49 30.69
CA THR A 441 26.86 -1.73 31.96
C THR A 441 27.67 -3.02 32.03
N GLN A 442 27.54 -3.94 31.07
CA GLN A 442 28.44 -5.10 30.92
C GLN A 442 29.73 -4.73 30.15
N LYS A 443 30.69 -4.12 30.85
CA LYS A 443 32.09 -4.02 30.38
C LYS A 443 32.74 -5.42 30.29
N PRO A 444 33.55 -5.72 29.26
CA PRO A 444 34.25 -6.99 29.18
C PRO A 444 35.39 -7.02 30.21
N MET A 445 35.38 -8.06 31.05
CA MET A 445 36.44 -8.35 32.02
C MET A 445 37.71 -8.79 31.27
N PHE A 446 38.66 -7.88 31.07
CA PHE A 446 39.99 -8.21 30.55
C PHE A 446 40.75 -9.08 31.57
N ARG A 447 41.00 -10.35 31.20
CA ARG A 447 41.90 -11.25 31.93
C ARG A 447 43.35 -10.79 31.68
N HIS A 448 43.98 -10.20 32.70
CA HIS A 448 45.42 -9.99 32.72
C HIS A 448 46.14 -11.33 33.01
N THR A 449 46.87 -11.83 32.02
CA THR A 449 47.83 -12.92 32.19
C THR A 449 49.14 -12.33 32.71
N THR A 450 49.42 -12.47 34.00
CA THR A 450 50.75 -12.22 34.58
C THR A 450 51.68 -13.38 34.26
N ARG A 451 52.71 -13.13 33.44
CA ARG A 451 53.92 -13.95 33.34
C ARG A 451 54.99 -13.31 34.23
N SER A 452 55.50 -14.05 35.20
CA SER A 452 56.75 -13.74 35.89
C SER A 452 57.73 -14.89 35.65
N ILE A 453 58.88 -14.50 35.10
CA ILE A 453 60.23 -15.11 35.06
C ILE A 453 60.31 -16.64 35.06
#